data_AF-D8SQT3-F1
#
_entry.id   AF-D8SQT3-F1
#
_cell.length_a   1.000
_cell.length_b   1.000
_cell.length_c   1.000
_cell.angle_alpha   90.00
_cell.angle_beta   90.00
_cell.angle_gamma   90.00
#
_symmetry.space_group_name_H-M   'P 1'
#
loop_
_entity.id
_entity.type
_entity.pdbx_description
1 polymer ?
#
loop_
_entity_poly.entity_id
_entity_poly.type
_entity_poly.pdbx_seq_one_letter_code
_entity_poly.pdbx_strand_id
1 'polypeptide(L)'
;ALACMISAEVGAVLATMRRNSRWAGRYEEQLDHSLIYSLKLLRRSIFSWTKKPWNSINPCLYLAPFLDVVRSDETGAPITGTALSAVYKILTSDVFDLRTSHVDEAMHAIVESVTSCRFEVTDPASEEAVLMKILQVLLACIGGDMGAVLGHRDVCNVVNTTFRVVHQAGNKSELLQRVARHTMHELVRAIFGHLSSMD
;
A
#
# COMPACT_ATOMS: atom_id res chain seq x y z
N ALA A 1 7.37 8.40 -17.85
CA ALA A 1 7.70 8.54 -16.41
C ALA A 1 6.97 7.50 -15.55
N LEU A 2 5.63 7.48 -15.53
CA LEU A 2 4.82 6.60 -14.66
C LEU A 2 5.11 5.09 -14.81
N ALA A 3 5.20 4.57 -16.04
CA ALA A 3 5.57 3.17 -16.28
C ALA A 3 6.93 2.81 -15.66
N CYS A 4 7.92 3.71 -15.76
CA CYS A 4 9.24 3.52 -15.19
C CYS A 4 9.19 3.56 -13.66
N MET A 5 8.38 4.45 -13.07
CA MET A 5 8.18 4.53 -11.62
C MET A 5 7.63 3.20 -11.09
N ILE A 6 6.51 2.71 -11.63
CA ILE A 6 5.95 1.43 -11.18
C ILE A 6 6.92 0.27 -11.46
N SER A 7 7.59 0.24 -12.62
CA SER A 7 8.60 -0.78 -12.90
C SER A 7 9.77 -0.75 -11.92
N ALA A 8 10.15 0.43 -11.42
CA ALA A 8 11.19 0.58 -10.41
C ALA A 8 10.72 0.06 -9.05
N GLU A 9 9.48 0.34 -8.66
CA GLU A 9 8.88 -0.19 -7.44
C GLU A 9 8.74 -1.73 -7.48
N VAL A 10 8.33 -2.30 -8.62
CA VAL A 10 8.38 -3.77 -8.82
C VAL A 10 9.80 -4.30 -8.62
N GLY A 11 10.79 -3.62 -9.19
CA GLY A 11 12.20 -3.96 -9.03
C GLY A 11 12.66 -3.94 -7.57
N ALA A 12 12.21 -2.95 -6.79
CA ALA A 12 12.55 -2.81 -5.37
C ALA A 12 11.97 -3.97 -4.54
N VAL A 13 10.71 -4.34 -4.76
CA VAL A 13 10.08 -5.47 -4.06
C VAL A 13 10.79 -6.78 -4.41
N LEU A 14 11.00 -7.06 -5.70
CA LEU A 14 11.70 -8.27 -6.14
C LEU A 14 13.14 -8.35 -5.61
N ALA A 15 13.86 -7.23 -5.56
CA ALA A 15 15.19 -7.17 -4.97
C ALA A 15 15.18 -7.46 -3.47
N THR A 16 14.16 -6.98 -2.74
CA THR A 16 14.00 -7.26 -1.31
C THR A 16 13.67 -8.73 -1.08
N MET A 17 12.80 -9.33 -1.89
CA MET A 17 12.49 -10.75 -1.84
C MET A 17 13.75 -11.59 -2.07
N ARG A 18 14.54 -11.31 -3.11
CA ARG A 18 15.80 -12.04 -3.39
C ARG A 18 16.81 -12.05 -2.25
N ARG A 19 16.83 -11.01 -1.41
CA ARG A 19 17.75 -10.93 -0.26
C ARG A 19 17.33 -11.81 0.92
N ASN A 20 16.08 -12.28 0.94
CA ASN A 20 15.58 -13.17 1.97
C ASN A 20 15.84 -14.63 1.55
N SER A 21 16.51 -15.42 2.40
CA SER A 21 16.92 -16.78 2.10
C SER A 21 15.77 -17.70 1.69
N ARG A 22 14.58 -17.53 2.29
CA ARG A 22 13.35 -18.26 1.93
C ARG A 22 12.93 -18.02 0.47
N TRP A 23 13.20 -16.82 -0.03
CA TRP A 23 12.78 -16.35 -1.34
C TRP A 23 13.90 -16.44 -2.38
N ALA A 24 15.17 -16.49 -1.97
CA ALA A 24 16.33 -16.66 -2.84
C ALA A 24 16.29 -18.00 -3.60
N GLY A 25 16.08 -19.12 -2.88
CA GLY A 25 15.98 -20.45 -3.52
C GLY A 25 14.76 -20.58 -4.44
N ARG A 26 13.63 -19.97 -4.07
CA ARG A 26 12.40 -19.88 -4.89
C ARG A 26 12.54 -19.00 -6.13
N TYR A 27 13.61 -18.20 -6.22
CA TYR A 27 13.93 -17.39 -7.39
C TYR A 27 14.71 -18.20 -8.44
N GLU A 28 15.47 -19.20 -8.00
CA GLU A 28 16.33 -20.05 -8.84
C GLU A 28 15.64 -21.35 -9.28
N GLU A 29 14.81 -21.96 -8.41
CA GLU A 29 13.98 -23.10 -8.78
C GLU A 29 12.81 -22.62 -9.66
N GLN A 30 12.70 -23.17 -10.88
CA GLN A 30 11.78 -22.77 -11.96
C GLN A 30 10.26 -22.79 -11.66
N LEU A 31 9.85 -22.97 -10.41
CA LEU A 31 8.50 -22.74 -9.91
C LEU A 31 8.41 -21.29 -9.40
N ASP A 32 8.16 -20.34 -10.30
CA ASP A 32 7.94 -18.95 -9.92
C ASP A 32 6.76 -18.87 -8.93
N HIS A 33 7.07 -18.67 -7.65
CA HIS A 33 6.07 -18.44 -6.61
C HIS A 33 5.06 -17.38 -7.08
N SER A 34 3.76 -17.55 -6.79
CA SER A 34 2.68 -16.72 -7.33
C SER A 34 2.95 -15.21 -7.22
N LEU A 35 3.42 -14.74 -6.06
CA LEU A 35 3.83 -13.33 -5.84
C LEU A 35 4.98 -12.86 -6.75
N ILE A 36 6.01 -13.69 -6.95
CA ILE A 36 7.13 -13.36 -7.84
C ILE A 36 6.64 -13.32 -9.28
N TYR A 37 5.82 -14.29 -9.66
CA TYR A 37 5.23 -14.38 -10.98
C TYR A 37 4.37 -13.15 -11.30
N SER A 38 3.46 -12.74 -10.40
CA SER A 38 2.57 -11.59 -10.63
C SER A 38 3.36 -10.28 -10.78
N LEU A 39 4.39 -10.08 -9.96
CA LEU A 39 5.30 -8.93 -10.07
C LEU A 39 6.07 -8.94 -11.39
N LYS A 40 6.64 -10.08 -11.80
CA LYS A 40 7.34 -10.23 -13.08
C LYS A 40 6.41 -9.98 -14.26
N LEU A 41 5.17 -10.46 -14.19
CA LEU A 41 4.15 -10.27 -15.20
C LEU A 41 3.79 -8.79 -15.34
N LEU A 42 3.53 -8.09 -14.23
CA LEU A 42 3.28 -6.64 -14.23
C LEU A 42 4.44 -5.88 -14.89
N ARG A 43 5.69 -6.18 -14.52
CA ARG A 43 6.87 -5.51 -15.09
C ARG A 43 6.98 -5.68 -16.61
N ARG A 44 6.57 -6.82 -17.16
CA ARG A 44 6.56 -7.06 -18.62
C ARG A 44 5.41 -6.33 -19.30
N SER A 45 4.24 -6.31 -18.68
CA SER A 45 3.01 -5.76 -19.27
C SER A 45 2.96 -4.23 -19.24
N ILE A 46 3.56 -3.59 -18.25
CA ILE A 46 3.35 -2.16 -17.98
C ILE A 46 3.76 -1.22 -19.12
N PHE A 47 4.80 -1.58 -19.87
CA PHE A 47 5.25 -0.76 -20.99
C PHE A 47 4.30 -0.81 -22.19
N SER A 48 3.47 -1.85 -22.30
CA SER A 48 2.43 -1.93 -23.33
C SER A 48 1.34 -0.84 -23.15
N TRP A 49 1.14 -0.37 -21.93
CA TRP A 49 0.11 0.63 -21.62
C TRP A 49 0.54 2.07 -21.86
N THR A 50 1.83 2.32 -22.11
CA THR A 50 2.35 3.67 -22.41
C THR A 50 1.73 4.32 -23.65
N LYS A 51 1.08 3.53 -24.50
CA LYS A 51 0.36 3.99 -25.70
C LYS A 51 -1.04 4.53 -25.41
N LYS A 52 -1.53 4.40 -24.16
CA LYS A 52 -2.86 4.84 -23.72
C LYS A 52 -2.73 5.85 -22.57
N PRO A 53 -3.71 6.74 -22.36
CA PRO A 53 -3.72 7.61 -21.19
C PRO A 53 -3.93 6.77 -19.93
N TRP A 54 -3.21 7.09 -18.86
CA TRP A 54 -3.17 6.26 -17.64
C TRP A 54 -4.52 6.14 -16.93
N ASN A 55 -5.33 7.19 -16.98
CA ASN A 55 -6.69 7.21 -16.45
C ASN A 55 -7.67 6.23 -17.14
N SER A 56 -7.28 5.65 -18.29
CA SER A 56 -8.05 4.60 -18.96
C SER A 56 -7.64 3.18 -18.56
N ILE A 57 -6.58 3.03 -17.77
CA ILE A 57 -6.07 1.76 -17.29
C ILE A 57 -6.65 1.52 -15.90
N ASN A 58 -7.33 0.38 -15.72
CA ASN A 58 -7.84 -0.01 -14.40
C ASN A 58 -6.68 -0.09 -13.38
N PRO A 59 -6.70 0.69 -12.28
CA PRO A 59 -5.60 0.72 -11.33
C PRO A 59 -5.31 -0.60 -10.62
N CYS A 60 -6.32 -1.46 -10.46
CA CYS A 60 -6.17 -2.79 -9.87
C CYS A 60 -5.13 -3.63 -10.62
N LEU A 61 -4.95 -3.43 -11.93
CA LEU A 61 -3.99 -4.17 -12.75
C LEU A 61 -2.53 -3.97 -12.33
N TYR A 62 -2.19 -2.78 -11.80
CA TYR A 62 -0.84 -2.48 -11.33
C TYR A 62 -0.72 -2.41 -9.82
N LEU A 63 -1.82 -2.30 -9.07
CA LEU A 63 -1.82 -2.37 -7.61
C LEU A 63 -1.81 -3.80 -7.09
N ALA A 64 -2.58 -4.71 -7.70
CA ALA A 64 -2.82 -6.06 -7.16
C ALA A 64 -1.53 -6.83 -6.79
N PRO A 65 -0.46 -6.84 -7.60
CA PRO A 65 0.76 -7.57 -7.23
C PRO A 65 1.44 -7.04 -5.96
N PHE A 66 1.33 -5.74 -5.66
CA PHE A 66 1.84 -5.17 -4.40
C PHE A 66 0.91 -5.49 -3.24
N LEU A 67 -0.41 -5.40 -3.46
CA LEU A 67 -1.42 -5.71 -2.45
C LEU A 67 -1.38 -7.19 -2.04
N ASP A 68 -1.13 -8.09 -2.97
CA ASP A 68 -0.91 -9.52 -2.70
C ASP A 68 0.29 -9.75 -1.78
N VAL A 69 1.38 -8.99 -1.98
CA VAL A 69 2.54 -9.04 -1.09
C VAL A 69 2.18 -8.50 0.30
N VAL A 70 1.43 -7.39 0.40
CA VAL A 70 1.00 -6.81 1.68
C VAL A 70 0.09 -7.76 2.48
N ARG A 71 -0.75 -8.54 1.79
CA ARG A 71 -1.67 -9.51 2.40
C ARG A 71 -1.02 -10.86 2.74
N SER A 72 0.18 -11.13 2.25
CA SER A 72 0.79 -12.44 2.37
C SER A 72 1.47 -12.62 3.72
N ASP A 73 0.98 -13.59 4.50
CA ASP A 73 1.59 -14.06 5.74
C ASP A 73 2.98 -14.71 5.52
N GLU A 74 3.38 -14.99 4.27
CA GLU A 74 4.72 -15.52 3.94
C GLU A 74 5.79 -14.41 3.82
N THR A 75 5.37 -13.15 3.87
CA THR A 75 6.25 -11.99 3.72
C THR A 75 6.61 -11.42 5.09
N GLY A 76 7.92 -11.33 5.36
CA GLY A 76 8.43 -10.69 6.56
C GLY A 76 8.43 -9.16 6.42
N ALA A 77 8.57 -8.48 7.56
CA ALA A 77 8.51 -7.01 7.66
C ALA A 77 9.29 -6.23 6.58
N PRO A 78 10.52 -6.60 6.16
CA PRO A 78 11.22 -5.87 5.09
C PRO A 78 10.51 -5.92 3.74
N ILE A 79 9.97 -7.08 3.36
CA ILE A 79 9.29 -7.28 2.07
C ILE A 79 7.94 -6.53 2.09
N THR A 80 7.14 -6.74 3.15
CA THR A 80 5.86 -6.05 3.36
C THR A 80 6.05 -4.54 3.37
N GLY A 81 7.08 -4.05 4.08
CA GLY A 81 7.42 -2.64 4.15
C GLY A 81 7.79 -2.06 2.78
N THR A 82 8.55 -2.78 1.95
CA THR A 82 8.86 -2.30 0.59
C THR A 82 7.60 -2.24 -0.28
N ALA A 83 6.69 -3.22 -0.16
CA ALA A 83 5.42 -3.21 -0.89
C ALA A 83 4.50 -2.06 -0.46
N LEU A 84 4.37 -1.78 0.85
CA LEU A 84 3.61 -0.64 1.35
C LEU A 84 4.18 0.70 0.84
N SER A 85 5.51 0.83 0.78
CA SER A 85 6.14 2.03 0.20
C SER A 85 5.83 2.19 -1.30
N ALA A 86 5.78 1.09 -2.05
CA ALA A 86 5.37 1.11 -3.45
C ALA A 86 3.91 1.57 -3.59
N VAL A 87 2.99 0.99 -2.79
CA VAL A 87 1.58 1.38 -2.77
C VAL A 87 1.42 2.86 -2.44
N TYR A 88 2.12 3.36 -1.42
CA TYR A 88 2.10 4.78 -1.05
C TYR A 88 2.53 5.69 -2.21
N LYS A 89 3.63 5.35 -2.90
CA LYS A 89 4.13 6.15 -4.03
C LYS A 89 3.19 6.13 -5.22
N ILE A 90 2.55 4.99 -5.51
CA ILE A 90 1.56 4.88 -6.58
C ILE A 90 0.35 5.77 -6.24
N LEU A 91 -0.16 5.66 -5.01
CA LEU A 91 -1.30 6.42 -4.52
C LEU A 91 -1.06 7.94 -4.48
N THR A 92 0.17 8.36 -4.14
CA THR A 92 0.56 9.78 -4.09
C THR A 92 1.14 10.30 -5.40
N SER A 93 1.07 9.50 -6.47
CA SER A 93 1.43 9.93 -7.82
C SER A 93 0.19 10.22 -8.66
N ASP A 94 0.35 10.98 -9.74
CA ASP A 94 -0.74 11.29 -10.69
C ASP A 94 -1.05 10.14 -11.67
N VAL A 95 -0.91 8.88 -11.22
CA VAL A 95 -1.11 7.69 -12.07
C VAL A 95 -2.59 7.33 -12.22
N PHE A 96 -3.40 7.64 -11.20
CA PHE A 96 -4.85 7.60 -11.25
C PHE A 96 -5.43 8.77 -10.45
N ASP A 97 -6.66 9.15 -10.79
CA ASP A 97 -7.42 10.24 -10.19
C ASP A 97 -8.89 9.86 -10.07
N LEU A 98 -9.73 10.76 -9.54
CA LEU A 98 -11.18 10.56 -9.41
C LEU A 98 -11.92 10.29 -10.74
N ARG A 99 -11.30 10.58 -11.89
CA ARG A 99 -11.90 10.33 -13.22
C ARG A 99 -11.43 9.01 -13.82
N THR A 100 -10.50 8.32 -13.16
CA THR A 100 -9.96 7.05 -13.61
C THR A 100 -10.98 5.95 -13.41
N SER A 101 -11.16 5.08 -14.41
CA SER A 101 -12.12 3.98 -14.34
C SER A 101 -11.75 2.99 -13.23
N HIS A 102 -12.73 2.51 -12.47
CA HIS A 102 -12.55 1.55 -11.35
C HIS A 102 -11.66 2.07 -10.22
N VAL A 103 -11.62 3.39 -10.02
CA VAL A 103 -10.82 4.00 -8.96
C VAL A 103 -11.35 3.69 -7.56
N ASP A 104 -12.67 3.58 -7.42
CA ASP A 104 -13.36 3.13 -6.21
C ASP A 104 -12.96 1.70 -5.82
N GLU A 105 -12.97 0.78 -6.78
CA GLU A 105 -12.51 -0.61 -6.56
C GLU A 105 -11.03 -0.66 -6.15
N ALA A 106 -10.18 0.16 -6.79
CA ALA A 106 -8.77 0.23 -6.46
C ALA A 106 -8.51 0.79 -5.06
N MET A 107 -9.22 1.87 -4.69
CA MET A 107 -9.13 2.47 -3.36
C MET A 107 -9.64 1.51 -2.28
N HIS A 108 -10.75 0.82 -2.55
CA HIS A 108 -11.25 -0.25 -1.69
C HIS A 108 -10.19 -1.35 -1.48
N ALA A 109 -9.59 -1.85 -2.57
CA ALA A 109 -8.59 -2.91 -2.50
C ALA A 109 -7.33 -2.49 -1.70
N ILE A 110 -6.91 -1.22 -1.83
CA ILE A 110 -5.80 -0.67 -1.02
C ILE A 110 -6.19 -0.69 0.47
N VAL A 111 -7.34 -0.12 0.84
CA VAL A 111 -7.79 -0.06 2.24
C VAL A 111 -7.93 -1.47 2.82
N GLU A 112 -8.61 -2.37 2.12
CA GLU A 112 -8.79 -3.75 2.55
C GLU A 112 -7.45 -4.44 2.82
N SER A 113 -6.51 -4.34 1.89
CA SER A 113 -5.19 -5.00 2.01
C SER A 113 -4.34 -4.42 3.13
N VAL A 114 -4.35 -3.10 3.30
CA VAL A 114 -3.53 -2.42 4.32
C VAL A 114 -4.11 -2.61 5.72
N THR A 115 -5.44 -2.59 5.87
CA THR A 115 -6.12 -2.78 7.16
C THR A 115 -6.12 -4.22 7.65
N SER A 116 -6.06 -5.18 6.71
CA SER A 116 -5.88 -6.62 6.99
C SER A 116 -4.42 -7.07 7.01
N CYS A 117 -3.46 -6.16 6.78
CA CYS A 117 -2.05 -6.49 6.68
C CYS A 117 -1.54 -7.24 7.92
N ARG A 118 -0.87 -8.35 7.64
CA ARG A 118 -0.17 -9.20 8.60
C ARG A 118 1.23 -9.41 8.09
N PHE A 119 2.18 -9.43 9.01
CA PHE A 119 3.58 -9.66 8.68
C PHE A 119 4.28 -10.34 9.85
N GLU A 120 5.27 -11.14 9.53
CA GLU A 120 6.14 -11.75 10.54
C GLU A 120 7.02 -10.67 11.19
N VAL A 121 6.92 -10.56 12.51
CA VAL A 121 7.72 -9.63 13.31
C VAL A 121 9.05 -10.30 13.66
N THR A 122 10.11 -9.90 12.95
CA THR A 122 11.46 -10.44 13.17
C THR A 122 12.25 -9.64 14.21
N ASP A 123 11.98 -8.33 14.31
CA ASP A 123 12.60 -7.44 15.29
C ASP A 123 11.71 -6.19 15.51
N PRO A 124 11.84 -5.49 16.66
CA PRO A 124 11.00 -4.34 16.97
C PRO A 124 11.14 -3.17 15.98
N ALA A 125 12.33 -2.93 15.42
CA ALA A 125 12.55 -1.78 14.56
C ALA A 125 11.89 -1.97 13.18
N SER A 126 11.95 -3.19 12.62
CA SER A 126 11.26 -3.51 11.38
C SER A 126 9.74 -3.49 11.54
N GLU A 127 9.21 -3.91 12.69
CA GLU A 127 7.79 -3.76 13.03
C GLU A 127 7.36 -2.30 13.02
N GLU A 128 8.07 -1.43 13.75
CA GLU A 128 7.76 -0.01 13.78
C GLU A 128 7.82 0.64 12.39
N ALA A 129 8.80 0.25 11.57
CA ALA A 129 8.93 0.73 10.20
C ALA A 129 7.71 0.34 9.34
N VAL A 130 7.17 -0.87 9.50
CA VAL A 130 5.95 -1.29 8.80
C VAL A 130 4.72 -0.54 9.33
N LEU A 131 4.58 -0.38 10.64
CA LEU A 131 3.47 0.38 11.25
C LEU A 131 3.44 1.83 10.76
N MET A 132 4.60 2.50 10.66
CA MET A 132 4.68 3.85 10.08
C MET A 132 4.20 3.88 8.63
N LYS A 133 4.55 2.87 7.83
CA LYS A 133 4.13 2.79 6.42
C LYS A 133 2.64 2.49 6.26
N ILE A 134 2.07 1.67 7.15
CA ILE A 134 0.62 1.46 7.21
C ILE A 134 -0.08 2.80 7.44
N LEU A 135 0.34 3.55 8.46
CA LEU A 135 -0.23 4.87 8.76
C LEU A 135 -0.12 5.85 7.58
N GLN A 136 1.02 5.85 6.87
CA GLN A 136 1.23 6.69 5.69
C GLN A 136 0.26 6.36 4.55
N VAL A 137 0.09 5.07 4.23
CA VAL A 137 -0.84 4.65 3.17
C VAL A 137 -2.28 4.97 3.56
N LEU A 138 -2.68 4.67 4.79
CA LEU A 138 -4.04 4.94 5.28
C LEU A 138 -4.36 6.45 5.27
N LEU A 139 -3.41 7.29 5.69
CA LEU A 139 -3.58 8.74 5.62
C LEU A 139 -3.68 9.23 4.18
N ALA A 140 -2.86 8.72 3.27
CA ALA A 140 -2.93 9.10 1.85
C ALA A 140 -4.26 8.68 1.21
N CYS A 141 -4.90 7.59 1.66
CA CYS A 141 -6.20 7.18 1.15
C CYS A 141 -7.33 8.17 1.49
N ILE A 142 -7.25 8.82 2.65
CA ILE A 142 -8.32 9.68 3.20
C ILE A 142 -8.00 11.16 3.06
N GLY A 143 -6.73 11.54 3.08
CA GLY A 143 -6.28 12.93 3.19
C GLY A 143 -6.34 13.73 1.89
N GLY A 144 -6.51 13.09 0.74
CA GLY A 144 -6.69 13.74 -0.55
C GLY A 144 -8.08 13.51 -1.14
N ASP A 145 -8.33 14.08 -2.33
CA ASP A 145 -9.61 13.99 -3.05
C ASP A 145 -10.09 12.54 -3.25
N MET A 146 -9.15 11.59 -3.32
CA MET A 146 -9.38 10.15 -3.40
C MET A 146 -10.20 9.60 -2.24
N GLY A 147 -10.24 10.27 -1.09
CA GLY A 147 -11.09 9.91 0.04
C GLY A 147 -12.58 9.92 -0.31
N ALA A 148 -13.00 10.72 -1.30
CA ALA A 148 -14.40 10.87 -1.70
C ALA A 148 -15.00 9.61 -2.34
N VAL A 149 -14.18 8.69 -2.87
CA VAL A 149 -14.66 7.44 -3.47
C VAL A 149 -14.74 6.28 -2.48
N LEU A 150 -14.25 6.47 -1.25
CA LEU A 150 -14.27 5.42 -0.24
C LEU A 150 -15.66 5.27 0.40
N GLY A 151 -16.13 4.03 0.50
CA GLY A 151 -17.37 3.73 1.20
C GLY A 151 -17.23 3.88 2.72
N HIS A 152 -18.35 4.05 3.43
CA HIS A 152 -18.35 4.17 4.90
C HIS A 152 -17.61 3.03 5.61
N ARG A 153 -17.72 1.79 5.11
CA ARG A 153 -17.01 0.64 5.68
C ARG A 153 -15.50 0.80 5.58
N ASP A 154 -15.00 1.34 4.47
CA ASP A 154 -13.57 1.56 4.26
C ASP A 154 -13.07 2.66 5.20
N VAL A 155 -13.79 3.78 5.29
CA VAL A 155 -13.47 4.85 6.24
C VAL A 155 -13.42 4.32 7.68
N CYS A 156 -14.41 3.52 8.11
CA CYS A 156 -14.40 2.88 9.42
C CYS A 156 -13.20 1.94 9.61
N ASN A 157 -12.84 1.15 8.60
CA ASN A 157 -11.68 0.27 8.66
C ASN A 157 -10.36 1.05 8.79
N VAL A 158 -10.23 2.19 8.08
CA VAL A 158 -9.08 3.09 8.19
C VAL A 158 -8.95 3.65 9.61
N VAL A 159 -10.05 4.16 10.18
CA VAL A 159 -10.07 4.73 11.54
C VAL A 159 -9.73 3.65 12.58
N ASN A 160 -10.38 2.48 12.49
CA ASN A 160 -10.16 1.37 13.43
C ASN A 160 -8.72 0.85 13.38
N THR A 161 -8.15 0.73 12.19
CA THR A 161 -6.76 0.27 12.03
C THR A 161 -5.78 1.30 12.57
N THR A 162 -5.98 2.59 12.25
CA THR A 162 -5.15 3.67 12.81
C THR A 162 -5.22 3.69 14.34
N PHE A 163 -6.41 3.52 14.91
CA PHE A 163 -6.59 3.49 16.37
C PHE A 163 -5.83 2.30 17.00
N ARG A 164 -5.92 1.12 16.39
CA ARG A 164 -5.13 -0.05 16.78
C ARG A 164 -3.63 0.25 16.77
N VAL A 165 -3.12 0.88 15.72
CA VAL A 165 -1.70 1.24 15.61
C VAL A 165 -1.29 2.28 16.67
N VAL A 166 -2.13 3.30 16.94
CA VAL A 166 -1.90 4.27 18.02
C VAL A 166 -1.78 3.59 19.38
N HIS A 167 -2.67 2.63 19.66
CA HIS A 167 -2.62 1.87 20.90
C HIS A 167 -1.36 1.01 20.99
N GLN A 168 -1.03 0.28 19.91
CA GLN A 168 0.17 -0.54 19.82
C GLN A 168 1.46 0.30 19.96
N ALA A 169 1.47 1.52 19.44
CA ALA A 169 2.60 2.43 19.52
C ALA A 169 2.91 2.88 20.96
N GLY A 170 1.96 2.78 21.91
CA GLY A 170 2.14 3.25 23.29
C GLY A 170 3.36 2.66 24.02
N ASN A 171 3.81 1.47 23.62
CA ASN A 171 4.98 0.79 24.17
C ASN A 171 6.15 0.70 23.16
N LYS A 172 6.15 1.54 22.12
CA LYS A 172 7.14 1.60 21.03
C LYS A 172 7.92 2.92 21.09
N SER A 173 8.79 3.18 20.11
CA SER A 173 9.57 4.42 20.06
C SER A 173 8.72 5.70 20.13
N GLU A 174 9.30 6.74 20.70
CA GLU A 174 8.63 8.05 20.80
C GLU A 174 8.27 8.62 19.41
N LEU A 175 9.09 8.33 18.40
CA LEU A 175 8.83 8.74 17.03
C LEU A 175 7.54 8.10 16.50
N LEU A 176 7.41 6.77 16.60
CA LEU A 176 6.19 6.08 16.15
C LEU A 176 4.97 6.58 16.91
N GLN A 177 5.09 6.79 18.23
CA GLN A 177 4.02 7.35 19.04
C GLN A 177 3.52 8.71 18.54
N ARG A 178 4.46 9.63 18.26
CA ARG A 178 4.15 10.97 17.73
C ARG A 178 3.52 10.89 16.35
N VAL A 179 4.08 10.06 15.46
CA VAL A 179 3.54 9.84 14.10
C VAL A 179 2.13 9.27 14.16
N ALA A 180 1.89 8.21 14.94
CA ALA A 180 0.58 7.58 15.04
C ALA A 180 -0.49 8.55 15.57
N ARG A 181 -0.19 9.30 16.63
CA ARG A 181 -1.11 10.32 17.15
C ARG A 181 -1.37 11.43 16.14
N HIS A 182 -0.34 11.89 15.44
CA HIS A 182 -0.51 12.91 14.39
C HIS A 182 -1.39 12.39 13.25
N THR A 183 -1.12 11.20 12.72
CA THR A 183 -1.94 10.56 11.68
C THR A 183 -3.40 10.44 12.08
N MET A 184 -3.70 10.06 13.32
CA MET A 184 -5.09 9.99 13.80
C MET A 184 -5.78 11.34 13.75
N HIS A 185 -5.12 12.42 14.19
CA HIS A 185 -5.69 13.77 14.12
C HIS A 185 -5.95 14.20 12.68
N GLU A 186 -5.03 13.94 11.75
CA GLU A 186 -5.18 14.30 10.35
C GLU A 186 -6.29 13.49 9.67
N LEU A 187 -6.43 12.20 9.99
CA LEU A 187 -7.54 11.38 9.51
C LEU A 187 -8.90 11.94 9.94
N VAL A 188 -9.04 12.29 11.22
CA VAL A 188 -10.28 12.88 11.73
C VAL A 188 -10.57 14.21 11.02
N ARG A 189 -9.57 15.09 10.88
CA ARG A 189 -9.72 16.35 10.15
C ARG A 189 -10.18 16.14 8.71
N ALA A 190 -9.53 15.24 7.99
CA ALA A 190 -9.87 14.95 6.60
C ALA A 190 -11.31 14.42 6.49
N ILE A 191 -11.71 13.46 7.32
CA ILE A 191 -13.07 12.89 7.29
C ILE A 191 -14.13 13.98 7.51
N PHE A 192 -13.97 14.82 8.53
CA PHE A 192 -14.93 15.89 8.81
C PHE A 192 -14.88 17.01 7.76
N GLY A 193 -13.72 17.27 7.16
CA GLY A 193 -13.58 18.19 6.03
C GLY A 193 -14.41 17.75 4.82
N HIS A 194 -14.35 16.47 4.46
CA HIS A 194 -15.17 15.92 3.38
C HIS A 194 -16.67 16.03 3.69
N LEU A 195 -17.09 15.74 4.93
CA LEU A 195 -18.50 15.90 5.34
C LEU A 195 -18.98 17.34 5.22
N SER A 196 -18.16 18.32 5.60
CA SER A 196 -18.53 19.74 5.51
C SER A 196 -18.67 20.26 4.07
N SER A 197 -18.14 19.54 3.08
CA SER A 197 -18.31 19.86 1.66
C SER A 197 -19.56 19.24 1.03
N MET A 198 -20.29 18.41 1.77
CA MET A 198 -21.51 17.73 1.33
C MET A 198 -22.81 18.44 1.76
N ASP A 199 -22.69 19.53 2.53
CA ASP A 199 -23.79 20.46 2.87
C ASP A 199 -23.77 21.69 1.94
#